data_AF-A0A969MQ72-F1
#
_entry.id   AF-A0A969MQ72-F1
#
_cell.length_a   1.000
_cell.length_b   1.000
_cell.length_c   1.000
_cell.angle_alpha   90.00
_cell.angle_beta   90.00
_cell.angle_gamma   90.00
#
_symmetry.space_group_name_H-M   'P 1'
#
loop_
_entity.id
_entity.type
_entity.pdbx_description
1 polymer ?
#
loop_
_entity_poly.entity_id
_entity_poly.type
_entity_poly.pdbx_seq_one_letter_code
_entity_poly.pdbx_strand_id
1 'polypeptide(L)'
;MSIYENSIRAFIQVIESKSNLISHQDWDELHQLPSNLPEDAEEISEIIENWLQLDSRNQILQAYEQKLEVISSSSSIDLDKDLGIANSQSPTQPNQHSQPYKELLDNSIKKNSPLLNPPSPKQQ
;
A
#
# COMPACT_ATOMS: atom_id res chain seq x y z
N MET A 1 -13.74 8.85 -2.19
CA MET A 1 -12.45 8.21 -1.90
C MET A 1 -11.50 8.74 -2.93
N SER A 2 -10.38 9.31 -2.48
CA SER A 2 -9.36 9.85 -3.37
C SER A 2 -8.54 8.73 -4.01
N ILE A 3 -7.86 9.03 -5.12
CA ILE A 3 -7.04 8.07 -5.86
C ILE A 3 -5.91 7.53 -4.98
N TYR A 4 -5.31 8.40 -4.16
CA TYR A 4 -4.31 8.04 -3.16
C TYR A 4 -4.81 7.04 -2.11
N GLU A 5 -6.02 7.23 -1.58
CA GLU A 5 -6.63 6.30 -0.64
C GLU A 5 -6.93 4.94 -1.30
N ASN A 6 -7.34 4.96 -2.58
CA ASN A 6 -7.57 3.76 -3.37
C ASN A 6 -6.26 3.00 -3.63
N SER A 7 -5.17 3.71 -3.90
CA SER A 7 -3.81 3.17 -4.01
C SER A 7 -3.40 2.42 -2.75
N ILE A 8 -3.47 3.07 -1.58
CA ILE A 8 -3.08 2.44 -0.31
C ILE A 8 -3.92 1.18 -0.05
N ARG A 9 -5.23 1.24 -0.33
CA ARG A 9 -6.13 0.08 -0.17
C ARG A 9 -5.82 -1.03 -1.18
N ALA A 10 -5.50 -0.70 -2.42
CA ALA A 10 -5.09 -1.66 -3.43
C ALA A 10 -3.84 -2.42 -2.96
N PHE A 11 -2.86 -1.68 -2.44
CA PHE A 11 -1.63 -2.25 -1.91
C PHE A 11 -1.88 -3.16 -0.70
N ILE A 12 -2.69 -2.72 0.26
CA ILE A 12 -3.10 -3.54 1.40
C ILE A 12 -3.74 -4.85 0.92
N GLN A 13 -4.64 -4.80 -0.07
CA GLN A 13 -5.25 -6.01 -0.62
C GLN A 13 -4.25 -6.94 -1.31
N VAL A 14 -3.22 -6.40 -1.96
CA VAL A 14 -2.13 -7.21 -2.53
C VAL A 14 -1.38 -7.92 -1.42
N ILE A 15 -1.06 -7.23 -0.33
CA ILE A 15 -0.40 -7.84 0.82
C ILE A 15 -1.27 -8.96 1.41
N GLU A 16 -2.57 -8.73 1.58
CA GLU A 16 -3.48 -9.72 2.17
C GLU A 16 -3.77 -10.89 1.23
N SER A 17 -3.89 -10.67 -0.07
CA SER A 17 -4.27 -11.70 -1.05
C SER A 17 -3.07 -12.43 -1.64
N LYS A 18 -1.93 -11.75 -1.74
CA LYS A 18 -0.74 -12.16 -2.51
C LYS A 18 0.55 -12.00 -1.69
N SER A 19 0.47 -12.19 -0.37
CA SER A 19 1.63 -12.24 0.54
C SER A 19 2.76 -13.17 0.08
N ASN A 20 2.42 -14.24 -0.66
CA ASN A 20 3.40 -15.17 -1.25
C ASN A 20 4.27 -14.55 -2.36
N LEU A 21 3.87 -13.42 -2.96
CA LEU A 21 4.68 -12.71 -3.95
C LEU A 21 5.73 -11.79 -3.32
N ILE A 22 5.58 -11.50 -2.02
CA ILE A 22 6.45 -10.59 -1.28
C ILE A 22 7.56 -11.43 -0.64
N SER A 23 8.82 -11.16 -1.00
CA SER A 23 9.95 -11.90 -0.45
C SER A 23 10.22 -11.50 1.00
N HIS A 24 10.97 -12.32 1.75
CA HIS A 24 11.36 -11.96 3.13
C HIS A 24 12.11 -10.62 3.23
N GLN A 25 12.94 -10.31 2.23
CA GLN A 25 13.64 -9.02 2.20
C GLN A 25 12.69 -7.85 1.99
N ASP A 26 11.70 -8.01 1.10
CA ASP A 26 10.66 -7.01 0.87
C ASP A 26 9.79 -6.82 2.12
N TRP A 27 9.53 -7.90 2.84
CA TRP A 27 8.80 -7.86 4.11
C TRP A 27 9.53 -7.07 5.19
N ASP A 28 10.86 -7.16 5.26
CA ASP A 28 11.65 -6.37 6.22
C ASP A 28 11.54 -4.87 5.93
N GLU A 29 11.68 -4.49 4.66
CA GLU A 29 11.50 -3.08 4.24
C GLU A 29 10.08 -2.59 4.48
N LEU A 30 9.07 -3.41 4.16
CA LEU A 30 7.68 -3.09 4.46
C LEU A 30 7.44 -2.94 5.95
N HIS A 31 8.12 -3.69 6.81
CA HIS A 31 7.97 -3.55 8.24
C HIS A 31 8.51 -2.21 8.78
N GLN A 32 9.49 -1.63 8.10
CA GLN A 32 10.03 -0.31 8.43
C GLN A 32 9.26 0.83 7.76
N LEU A 33 8.52 0.53 6.68
CA LEU A 33 7.78 1.52 5.90
C LEU A 33 6.77 2.30 6.77
N PRO A 34 5.85 1.68 7.54
CA PRO A 34 4.93 2.40 8.42
C PRO A 34 5.62 3.28 9.45
N SER A 35 6.84 2.98 9.89
CA SER A 35 7.52 3.87 10.84
C SER A 35 7.94 5.19 10.20
N ASN A 36 8.20 5.18 8.89
CA ASN A 36 8.61 6.35 8.11
C ASN A 36 7.46 7.00 7.32
N LEU A 37 6.27 6.39 7.33
CA LEU A 37 5.13 6.94 6.60
C LEU A 37 4.61 8.24 7.23
N PRO A 38 4.41 9.29 6.42
CA PRO A 38 3.74 10.52 6.83
C PRO A 38 2.25 10.26 7.11
N GLU A 39 1.54 11.29 7.56
CA GLU A 39 0.10 11.20 7.79
C GLU A 39 -0.70 11.39 6.50
N ASP A 40 -0.18 12.10 5.50
CA ASP A 40 -0.88 12.38 4.26
C ASP A 40 -1.00 11.15 3.33
N ALA A 41 -2.22 10.87 2.89
CA ALA A 41 -2.50 9.71 2.02
C ALA A 41 -1.79 9.81 0.65
N GLU A 42 -1.66 11.02 0.11
CA GLU A 42 -0.91 11.31 -1.12
C GLU A 42 0.55 10.86 -0.97
N GLU A 43 1.25 11.38 0.04
CA GLU A 43 2.64 11.01 0.29
C GLU A 43 2.80 9.51 0.62
N ILE A 44 1.87 8.92 1.38
CA ILE A 44 1.89 7.47 1.63
C ILE A 44 1.79 6.69 0.32
N SER A 45 0.88 7.08 -0.58
CA SER A 45 0.75 6.42 -1.88
C SER A 45 2.00 6.57 -2.72
N GLU A 46 2.61 7.76 -2.79
CA GLU A 46 3.85 7.98 -3.51
C GLU A 46 5.00 7.11 -2.97
N ILE A 47 5.11 6.97 -1.64
CA ILE A 47 6.14 6.10 -1.01
C ILE A 47 5.92 4.64 -1.38
N ILE A 48 4.67 4.17 -1.37
CA ILE A 48 4.31 2.79 -1.77
C ILE A 48 4.63 2.58 -3.25
N GLU A 49 4.26 3.52 -4.12
CA GLU A 49 4.49 3.42 -5.56
C GLU A 49 5.98 3.43 -5.89
N ASN A 50 6.76 4.31 -5.25
CA ASN A 50 8.21 4.34 -5.37
C ASN A 50 8.83 3.02 -4.88
N TRP A 51 8.33 2.47 -3.77
CA TRP A 51 8.75 1.15 -3.28
C TRP A 51 8.45 0.02 -4.28
N LEU A 52 7.31 0.09 -4.98
CA LEU A 52 6.89 -0.87 -6.02
C LEU A 52 7.65 -0.71 -7.35
N GLN A 53 8.23 0.46 -7.64
CA GLN A 53 8.99 0.70 -8.87
C GLN A 53 10.29 -0.11 -8.98
N LEU A 54 10.74 -0.78 -7.91
CA LEU A 54 11.89 -1.68 -8.01
C LEU A 54 11.60 -2.85 -8.97
N ASP A 55 12.51 -3.10 -9.91
CA ASP A 55 12.38 -4.17 -10.91
C ASP A 55 12.15 -5.56 -10.29
N SER A 56 12.78 -5.82 -9.13
CA SER A 56 12.60 -7.04 -8.35
C SER A 56 11.17 -7.25 -7.83
N ARG A 57 10.34 -6.20 -7.82
CA ARG A 57 8.96 -6.16 -7.30
C ARG A 57 7.92 -6.04 -8.40
N ASN A 58 8.30 -6.20 -9.66
CA ASN A 58 7.39 -6.09 -10.79
C ASN A 58 6.13 -6.98 -10.64
N GLN A 59 6.27 -8.18 -10.06
CA GLN A 59 5.10 -9.04 -9.79
C GLN A 59 4.13 -8.46 -8.77
N ILE A 60 4.63 -7.72 -7.78
CA ILE A 60 3.83 -7.03 -6.77
C ILE A 60 3.18 -5.79 -7.40
N LEU A 61 3.95 -5.04 -8.21
CA LEU A 61 3.46 -3.89 -8.97
C LEU A 61 2.29 -4.28 -9.87
N GLN A 62 2.42 -5.36 -10.66
CA GLN A 62 1.32 -5.85 -11.51
C GLN A 62 0.08 -6.24 -10.69
N ALA A 63 0.27 -6.89 -9.54
CA ALA A 63 -0.86 -7.23 -8.66
C ALA A 63 -1.52 -5.99 -8.07
N TYR A 64 -0.73 -4.97 -7.76
CA TYR A 64 -1.19 -3.67 -7.27
C TYR A 64 -1.97 -2.92 -8.33
N GLU A 65 -1.43 -2.78 -9.55
CA GLU A 65 -2.13 -2.12 -10.66
C GLU A 65 -3.46 -2.80 -10.98
N GLN A 66 -3.50 -4.13 -11.00
CA GLN A 66 -4.74 -4.89 -11.19
C GLN A 66 -5.76 -4.60 -10.08
N LYS A 67 -5.32 -4.52 -8.81
CA LYS A 67 -6.21 -4.20 -7.69
C LYS A 67 -6.65 -2.73 -7.72
N LEU A 68 -5.76 -1.83 -8.09
CA LEU A 68 -6.03 -0.42 -8.23
C LEU A 68 -7.04 -0.18 -9.34
N GLU A 69 -6.88 -0.82 -10.49
CA GLU A 69 -7.83 -0.76 -11.61
C GLU A 69 -9.20 -1.27 -11.16
N VAL A 70 -9.30 -2.38 -10.43
CA VAL A 70 -10.59 -2.88 -9.93
C VAL A 70 -11.25 -1.88 -8.97
N ILE A 71 -10.48 -1.31 -8.04
CA ILE A 71 -11.01 -0.33 -7.07
C ILE A 71 -11.41 0.97 -7.79
N SER A 72 -10.60 1.44 -8.74
CA SER A 72 -10.83 2.65 -9.52
C SER A 72 -11.82 2.48 -10.68
N SER A 73 -12.14 1.25 -11.09
CA SER A 73 -13.23 0.98 -12.02
C SER A 73 -14.57 0.95 -11.30
N SER A 74 -14.54 0.58 -10.01
CA SER A 74 -15.74 0.54 -9.17
C SER A 74 -16.17 1.91 -8.64
N SER A 75 -15.22 2.83 -8.46
CA SER A 75 -15.49 4.26 -8.27
C SER A 75 -15.42 4.92 -9.64
N SER A 76 -16.34 5.78 -10.06
CA SER A 76 -16.26 6.47 -11.37
C SER A 76 -15.14 7.52 -11.43
N ILE A 77 -13.91 7.15 -11.06
CA ILE A 77 -12.74 7.99 -10.95
C ILE A 77 -11.79 7.57 -12.07
N ASP A 78 -11.68 8.46 -13.06
CA ASP A 78 -10.87 8.30 -14.25
C ASP A 78 -9.37 8.34 -13.86
N LEU A 79 -8.75 7.16 -13.77
CA LEU A 79 -7.38 6.97 -13.28
C LEU A 79 -6.32 7.52 -14.25
N ASP A 80 -6.68 7.67 -15.53
CA ASP A 80 -5.79 8.15 -16.62
C ASP A 80 -5.34 9.62 -16.43
N LYS A 81 -6.02 10.38 -15.57
CA LYS A 81 -5.74 11.81 -15.38
C LYS A 81 -4.89 12.19 -14.17
N ASP A 82 -4.67 11.29 -13.23
CA ASP A 82 -4.16 11.67 -11.90
C ASP A 82 -2.86 10.98 -11.49
N LEU A 83 -2.30 10.12 -12.34
CA LEU A 83 -0.96 9.55 -12.13
C LEU A 83 0.13 10.53 -12.62
N GLY A 84 0.21 11.69 -11.96
CA GLY A 84 1.44 12.47 -11.77
C GLY A 84 2.06 13.22 -12.96
N ILE A 85 1.85 14.55 -12.99
CA ILE A 85 2.99 15.49 -13.07
C ILE A 85 2.91 16.43 -11.88
N ALA A 86 3.93 16.32 -11.02
CA ALA A 86 4.20 17.14 -9.85
C ALA A 86 3.98 18.64 -10.11
N ASN A 87 2.91 19.22 -9.53
CA ASN A 87 2.78 20.58 -9.01
C ASN A 87 1.29 20.89 -8.83
N SER A 88 0.71 20.54 -7.70
CA SER A 88 -0.55 21.13 -7.25
C SER A 88 -0.61 21.03 -5.73
N GLN A 89 -0.02 22.02 -5.04
CA GLN A 89 -0.26 22.21 -3.62
C GLN A 89 -1.77 22.40 -3.41
N SER A 90 -2.46 21.34 -3.01
CA SER A 90 -3.84 21.41 -2.57
C SER A 90 -3.88 21.97 -1.14
N PRO A 91 -4.77 22.92 -0.82
CA PRO A 91 -4.90 23.44 0.53
C PRO A 91 -5.75 22.44 1.35
N THR A 92 -5.11 21.42 1.91
CA THR A 92 -5.84 20.41 2.68
C THR A 92 -6.18 20.94 4.08
N GLN A 93 -7.46 20.89 4.43
CA GLN A 93 -8.02 21.32 5.71
C GLN A 93 -7.32 20.65 6.91
N PRO A 94 -7.06 21.40 8.01
CA PRO A 94 -6.55 20.84 9.24
C PRO A 94 -7.72 20.20 10.00
N ASN A 95 -7.86 18.87 9.93
CA ASN A 95 -8.58 17.98 10.89
C ASN A 95 -9.30 16.82 10.20
N GLN A 96 -8.62 15.99 9.43
CA GLN A 96 -9.10 14.62 9.27
C GLN A 96 -7.95 13.69 9.66
N HIS A 97 -8.19 12.94 10.73
CA HIS A 97 -7.30 11.94 11.27
C HIS A 97 -6.89 10.98 10.14
N SER A 98 -5.72 11.19 9.55
CA SER A 98 -5.14 10.32 8.51
C SER A 98 -4.38 9.12 9.10
N GLN A 99 -4.47 8.93 10.42
CA GLN A 99 -4.02 7.74 11.14
C GLN A 99 -4.56 6.39 10.63
N PRO A 100 -5.79 6.23 10.07
CA PRO A 100 -6.31 4.90 9.80
C PRO A 100 -5.52 4.16 8.73
N TYR A 101 -4.97 4.85 7.71
CA TYR A 101 -4.28 4.17 6.60
C TYR A 101 -2.90 3.64 6.99
N LYS A 102 -2.15 4.42 7.75
CA LYS A 102 -0.87 4.02 8.33
C LYS A 102 -1.04 2.81 9.25
N GLU A 103 -2.02 2.86 10.16
CA GLU A 103 -2.32 1.75 11.06
C GLU A 103 -2.90 0.54 10.32
N LEU A 104 -3.73 0.74 9.30
CA LEU A 104 -4.24 -0.35 8.47
C LEU A 104 -3.10 -1.06 7.74
N LEU A 105 -2.19 -0.31 7.13
CA LEU A 105 -1.04 -0.88 6.44
C LEU A 105 -0.14 -1.66 7.39
N ASP A 106 0.22 -1.06 8.54
CA ASP A 106 1.01 -1.72 9.58
C ASP A 106 0.37 -3.03 10.07
N ASN A 107 -0.94 -3.01 10.34
CA ASN A 107 -1.67 -4.20 10.78
C ASN A 107 -1.70 -5.28 9.70
N SER A 108 -1.98 -4.92 8.44
CA SER A 108 -1.98 -5.87 7.34
C SER A 108 -0.59 -6.47 7.10
N ILE A 109 0.46 -5.67 7.25
CA ILE A 109 1.85 -6.15 7.14
C ILE A 109 2.13 -7.15 8.26
N LYS A 110 1.90 -6.79 9.53
CA LYS A 110 2.15 -7.66 10.68
C LYS A 110 1.38 -8.98 10.61
N LYS A 111 0.12 -8.91 10.16
CA LYS A 111 -0.77 -10.08 10.08
C LYS A 111 -0.35 -11.06 8.98
N ASN A 112 0.12 -10.56 7.84
CA ASN A 112 0.43 -11.38 6.67
C ASN A 112 1.93 -11.67 6.51
N SER A 113 2.79 -11.01 7.28
CA SER A 113 4.23 -11.23 7.23
C SER A 113 4.59 -12.60 7.81
N PRO A 114 5.35 -13.43 7.08
CA PRO A 114 5.90 -14.68 7.58
C PRO A 114 7.02 -14.45 8.63
N LEU A 115 7.53 -13.22 8.78
CA LEU A 115 8.57 -12.89 9.76
C LEU A 115 8.05 -12.90 11.21
N LEU A 116 6.78 -12.52 11.42
CA LEU A 116 6.14 -12.47 12.74
C LEU A 116 5.29 -13.71 13.04
N ASN A 117 4.92 -14.48 12.02
CA ASN A 117 4.27 -15.77 12.16
C ASN A 117 5.33 -16.86 11.96
N PRO A 118 6.12 -17.24 12.98
CA PRO A 118 6.81 -18.52 12.90
C PRO A 118 5.75 -19.59 12.60
N PRO A 119 6.04 -20.61 11.78
CA PRO A 119 5.14 -21.73 11.65
C PRO A 119 4.97 -22.31 13.05
N SER A 120 3.81 -22.09 13.67
CA SER A 120 3.43 -22.75 14.90
C SER A 120 3.65 -24.24 14.66
N PRO A 121 4.55 -24.92 15.38
CA PRO A 121 4.65 -26.36 15.25
C PRO A 121 3.28 -26.92 15.61
N LYS A 122 2.72 -27.70 14.67
CA LYS A 122 1.51 -28.51 14.85
C LYS A 122 1.42 -28.99 16.29
N GLN A 123 0.43 -28.52 17.04
CA GLN A 123 0.05 -29.24 18.25
C GLN A 123 -0.75 -30.47 17.81
N GLN A 124 -0.17 -31.60 18.17
CA GLN A 124 -0.51 -32.97 17.85
C GLN A 124 -1.75 -33.44 18.63
#